data_AF-A0A352IUH0-F1
#
_entry.id   AF-A0A352IUH0-F1
#
_cell.length_a   1.000
_cell.length_b   1.000
_cell.length_c   1.000
_cell.angle_alpha   90.00
_cell.angle_beta   90.00
_cell.angle_gamma   90.00
#
_symmetry.space_group_name_H-M   'P 1'
#
loop_
_entity.id
_entity.type
_entity.pdbx_description
1 polymer ?
#
loop_
_entity_poly.entity_id
_entity_poly.type
_entity_poly.pdbx_seq_one_letter_code
_entity_poly.pdbx_strand_id
1 'polypeptide(L)'
;DCHAGNILCRDEQMLFVDLDDCRTGPAIQDMWLLLNGDDFERGAQLGELLEGYEMFRDFNRRERHLIEPLRCYRQIAHCAWLAKRWDDPAFPRFFPWFAQPRFWSDQILSLREQLSALQSPAITVPGQY
;
A
#
# COMPACT_ATOMS: atom_id res chain seq x y z
N ASP A 1 -5.37 5.39 -4.16
CA ASP A 1 -5.38 3.92 -3.99
C ASP A 1 -4.68 3.27 -5.19
N CYS A 2 -3.40 3.58 -5.40
CA CYS A 2 -2.69 3.21 -6.62
C CYS A 2 -2.07 1.80 -6.47
N HIS A 3 -2.84 0.78 -6.81
CA HIS A 3 -2.39 -0.61 -6.85
C HIS A 3 -2.74 -1.24 -8.20
N ALA A 4 -2.16 -2.40 -8.52
CA ALA A 4 -2.32 -3.04 -9.83
C ALA A 4 -3.79 -3.22 -10.26
N GLY A 5 -4.69 -3.56 -9.32
CA GLY A 5 -6.13 -3.65 -9.60
C GLY A 5 -6.82 -2.37 -10.12
N ASN A 6 -6.23 -1.18 -9.89
CA ASN A 6 -6.73 0.11 -10.36
C ASN A 6 -5.95 0.65 -11.58
N ILE A 7 -5.15 -0.21 -12.23
CA ILE A 7 -4.41 0.12 -13.45
C ILE A 7 -4.87 -0.84 -14.55
N LEU A 8 -5.48 -0.28 -15.59
CA LEU A 8 -5.90 -1.02 -16.78
C LEU A 8 -4.82 -0.92 -17.84
N CYS A 9 -4.34 -2.07 -18.32
CA CYS A 9 -3.39 -2.15 -19.43
C CYS A 9 -4.10 -2.68 -20.67
N ARG A 10 -4.01 -1.94 -21.78
CA ARG A 10 -4.47 -2.39 -23.10
C ARG A 10 -3.49 -1.91 -24.15
N ASP A 11 -2.97 -2.85 -24.95
CA ASP A 11 -1.92 -2.59 -25.93
C ASP A 11 -0.72 -1.88 -25.24
N GLU A 12 -0.31 -0.72 -25.72
CA GLU A 12 0.77 0.09 -25.12
C GLU A 12 0.24 1.21 -24.20
N GLN A 13 -1.04 1.17 -23.81
CA GLN A 13 -1.68 2.18 -22.98
C GLN A 13 -1.96 1.67 -21.57
N MET A 14 -1.60 2.48 -20.58
CA MET A 14 -1.97 2.29 -19.18
C MET A 14 -2.96 3.39 -18.77
N LEU A 15 -4.09 2.99 -18.18
CA LEU A 15 -5.09 3.89 -17.63
C LEU A 15 -5.25 3.66 -16.14
N PHE A 16 -5.04 4.72 -15.36
CA PHE A 16 -5.41 4.75 -13.95
C PHE A 16 -6.92 4.99 -13.83
N VAL A 17 -7.57 4.15 -13.03
CA VAL A 17 -9.01 4.25 -12.75
C VAL A 17 -9.24 4.37 -11.25
N ASP A 18 -10.47 4.67 -10.85
CA ASP A 18 -10.90 4.81 -9.45
C ASP A 18 -10.11 5.88 -8.66
N LEU A 19 -10.49 7.14 -8.88
CA LEU A 19 -9.85 8.32 -8.27
C LEU A 19 -10.63 8.85 -7.05
N ASP A 20 -11.62 8.12 -6.55
CA ASP A 20 -12.47 8.58 -5.43
C ASP A 20 -11.69 8.66 -4.10
N ASP A 21 -10.56 7.94 -4.00
CA ASP A 21 -9.63 7.97 -2.87
C ASP A 21 -8.40 8.88 -3.07
N CYS A 22 -8.40 9.75 -4.09
CA CYS A 22 -7.32 10.71 -4.32
C CYS A 22 -7.20 11.72 -3.17
N ARG A 23 -5.97 11.92 -2.69
CA ARG A 23 -5.63 12.86 -1.60
C ARG A 23 -4.25 13.48 -1.83
N THR A 24 -3.97 14.58 -1.15
CA THR A 24 -2.61 15.12 -1.07
C THR A 24 -1.79 14.29 -0.09
N GLY A 25 -0.61 13.84 -0.52
CA GLY A 25 0.28 12.99 0.28
C GLY A 25 1.67 12.84 -0.34
N PRO A 26 2.55 12.06 0.30
CA PRO A 26 3.88 11.74 -0.26
C PRO A 26 3.73 10.88 -1.53
N ALA A 27 4.60 11.10 -2.51
CA ALA A 27 4.55 10.41 -3.80
C ALA A 27 4.72 8.88 -3.66
N ILE A 28 5.47 8.43 -2.65
CA ILE A 28 5.63 6.98 -2.38
C ILE A 28 4.29 6.25 -2.18
N GLN A 29 3.23 6.95 -1.73
CA GLN A 29 1.90 6.39 -1.50
C GLN A 29 1.30 5.78 -2.77
N ASP A 30 1.66 6.32 -3.94
CA ASP A 30 1.19 5.83 -5.23
C ASP A 30 2.09 4.75 -5.85
N MET A 31 3.20 4.39 -5.19
CA MET A 31 4.19 3.44 -5.71
C MET A 31 4.26 2.14 -4.89
N TRP A 32 4.26 2.24 -3.56
CA TRP A 32 4.63 1.09 -2.72
C TRP A 32 3.65 -0.09 -2.80
N LEU A 33 2.39 0.19 -3.15
CA LEU A 33 1.33 -0.81 -3.34
C LEU A 33 1.52 -1.66 -4.61
N LEU A 34 2.41 -1.26 -5.51
CA LEU A 34 2.78 -2.02 -6.72
C LEU A 34 3.87 -3.06 -6.44
N LEU A 35 4.59 -2.90 -5.33
CA LEU A 35 5.74 -3.73 -4.98
C LEU A 35 5.29 -5.11 -4.48
N ASN A 36 5.97 -6.16 -4.94
CA ASN A 36 5.69 -7.54 -4.57
C ASN A 36 6.98 -8.37 -4.52
N GLY A 37 6.94 -9.51 -3.83
CA GLY A 37 8.11 -10.36 -3.65
C GLY A 37 8.90 -10.06 -2.37
N ASP A 38 10.12 -10.56 -2.30
CA ASP A 38 11.05 -10.34 -1.19
C ASP A 38 11.66 -8.93 -1.19
N ASP A 39 12.47 -8.60 -0.18
CA ASP A 39 13.04 -7.25 -0.03
C ASP A 39 13.98 -6.85 -1.19
N PHE A 40 14.66 -7.82 -1.81
CA PHE A 40 15.53 -7.57 -2.96
C PHE A 40 14.70 -7.30 -4.21
N GLU A 41 13.69 -8.13 -4.48
CA GLU A 41 12.77 -7.97 -5.60
C GLU A 41 12.01 -6.65 -5.51
N ARG A 42 11.44 -6.33 -4.35
CA ARG A 42 10.75 -5.05 -4.11
C ARG A 42 11.70 -3.88 -4.30
N GLY A 43 12.96 -4.01 -3.87
CA GLY A 43 13.98 -2.97 -4.00
C GLY A 43 14.30 -2.66 -5.46
N ALA A 44 14.47 -3.71 -6.27
CA ALA A 44 14.67 -3.60 -7.71
C ALA A 44 13.46 -2.97 -8.40
N GLN A 45 12.24 -3.46 -8.11
CA GLN A 45 11.00 -2.89 -8.65
C GLN A 45 10.84 -1.40 -8.31
N LEU A 46 11.13 -1.01 -7.06
CA LEU A 46 11.10 0.40 -6.66
C LEU A 46 12.15 1.21 -7.42
N GLY A 47 13.34 0.64 -7.68
CA GLY A 47 14.36 1.27 -8.52
C GLY A 47 13.84 1.64 -9.91
N GLU A 48 13.22 0.67 -10.61
CA GLU A 48 12.64 0.87 -11.94
C GLU A 48 11.52 1.93 -11.93
N LEU A 49 10.63 1.88 -10.93
CA LEU A 49 9.56 2.87 -10.78
C LEU A 49 10.12 4.29 -10.55
N LEU A 50 11.17 4.41 -9.74
CA LEU A 50 11.81 5.69 -9.46
C LEU A 50 12.52 6.24 -10.69
N GLU A 51 13.26 5.41 -11.43
CA GLU A 51 13.91 5.83 -12.68
C GLU A 51 12.88 6.37 -13.68
N GLY A 52 11.77 5.65 -13.88
CA GLY A 52 10.71 6.10 -14.77
C GLY A 52 10.01 7.38 -14.30
N TYR A 53 9.78 7.53 -12.99
CA TYR A 53 9.15 8.72 -12.41
C TYR A 53 10.07 9.96 -12.50
N GLU A 54 11.36 9.79 -12.22
CA GLU A 54 12.37 10.84 -12.23
C GLU A 54 12.62 11.42 -13.64
N MET A 55 12.17 10.75 -14.71
CA MET A 55 12.12 11.34 -16.06
C MET A 55 11.19 12.56 -16.16
N PHE A 56 10.20 12.67 -15.28
CA PHE A 56 9.17 13.72 -15.31
C PHE A 56 9.19 14.62 -14.08
N ARG A 57 9.60 14.08 -12.92
CA ARG A 57 9.57 14.80 -11.65
C ARG A 57 10.57 14.24 -10.64
N ASP A 58 11.27 15.13 -9.94
CA ASP A 58 12.17 14.75 -8.85
C ASP A 58 11.44 13.96 -7.76
N PHE A 59 12.10 12.91 -7.26
CA PHE A 59 11.59 12.09 -6.15
C PHE A 59 12.43 12.26 -4.89
N ASN A 60 11.76 12.52 -3.76
CA ASN A 60 12.43 12.50 -2.46
C ASN A 60 12.62 11.05 -2.00
N ARG A 61 13.80 10.48 -2.25
CA ARG A 61 14.14 9.08 -1.92
C ARG A 61 13.99 8.73 -0.43
N ARG A 62 13.94 9.72 0.47
CA ARG A 62 13.64 9.48 1.91
C ARG A 62 12.19 9.03 2.14
N GLU A 63 11.29 9.25 1.20
CA GLU A 63 9.91 8.78 1.29
C GLU A 63 9.81 7.25 1.34
N ARG A 64 10.84 6.50 0.92
CA ARG A 64 10.90 5.03 1.11
C ARG A 64 10.74 4.61 2.58
N HIS A 65 11.14 5.47 3.52
CA HIS A 65 10.96 5.22 4.95
C HIS A 65 9.50 5.32 5.41
N LEU A 66 8.60 5.85 4.58
CA LEU A 66 7.18 5.98 4.88
C LEU A 66 6.37 4.75 4.46
N ILE A 67 6.96 3.78 3.75
CA ILE A 67 6.24 2.60 3.26
C ILE A 67 5.58 1.83 4.40
N GLU A 68 6.35 1.44 5.42
CA GLU A 68 5.81 0.66 6.54
C GLU A 68 4.87 1.47 7.47
N PRO A 69 5.12 2.78 7.72
CA PRO A 69 4.13 3.65 8.35
C PRO A 69 2.80 3.74 7.57
N LEU A 70 2.85 3.92 6.25
CA LEU A 70 1.66 4.00 5.39
C LEU A 70 0.93 2.66 5.30
N ARG A 71 1.65 1.54 5.25
CA ARG A 71 1.09 0.19 5.30
C ARG A 71 0.36 -0.05 6.61
N CYS A 72 0.96 0.31 7.75
CA CYS A 72 0.34 0.24 9.07
C CYS A 72 -0.93 1.10 9.14
N TYR A 73 -0.85 2.36 8.66
CA TYR A 73 -2.01 3.23 8.58
C TYR A 73 -3.13 2.62 7.73
N ARG A 74 -2.82 2.05 6.56
CA ARG A 74 -3.81 1.40 5.68
C ARG A 74 -4.53 0.24 6.37
N GLN A 75 -3.80 -0.62 7.11
CA GLN A 75 -4.41 -1.73 7.85
C GLN A 75 -5.44 -1.24 8.88
N ILE A 76 -5.07 -0.23 9.68
CA ILE A 76 -5.95 0.34 10.71
C ILE A 76 -7.12 1.09 10.06
N ALA A 77 -6.84 1.88 9.03
CA ALA A 77 -7.84 2.67 8.31
C ALA A 77 -8.89 1.79 7.64
N HIS A 78 -8.52 0.63 7.10
CA HIS A 78 -9.45 -0.33 6.54
C HIS A 78 -10.43 -0.87 7.60
N CYS A 79 -9.93 -1.27 8.77
CA CYS A 79 -10.78 -1.71 9.88
C CYS A 79 -11.72 -0.58 10.34
N ALA A 80 -11.22 0.64 10.43
CA ALA A 80 -12.03 1.80 10.78
C ALA A 80 -13.08 2.13 9.71
N TRP A 81 -12.76 1.96 8.43
CA TRP A 81 -13.67 2.17 7.31
C TRP A 81 -14.86 1.20 7.35
N LEU A 82 -14.59 -0.09 7.64
CA LEU A 82 -15.61 -1.12 7.86
C LEU A 82 -16.48 -0.79 9.08
N ALA A 83 -15.85 -0.52 10.22
CA ALA A 83 -16.58 -0.24 11.47
C ALA A 83 -17.51 0.97 11.36
N LYS A 84 -17.07 2.05 10.72
CA LYS A 84 -17.87 3.28 10.52
C LYS A 84 -19.11 3.08 9.65
N ARG A 85 -19.14 2.02 8.84
CA ARG A 85 -20.23 1.71 7.91
C ARG A 85 -21.00 0.46 8.30
N TRP A 86 -20.76 -0.07 9.50
CA TRP A 86 -21.32 -1.36 9.90
C TRP A 86 -22.86 -1.36 10.00
N ASP A 87 -23.46 -0.22 10.27
CA ASP A 87 -24.92 -0.06 10.32
C ASP A 87 -25.58 -0.11 8.92
N ASP A 88 -24.81 0.02 7.83
CA ASP A 88 -25.30 -0.21 6.48
C ASP A 88 -25.46 -1.73 6.25
N PRO A 89 -26.67 -2.24 5.94
CA PRO A 89 -26.92 -3.67 5.76
C PRO A 89 -26.04 -4.36 4.70
N ALA A 90 -25.46 -3.61 3.76
CA ALA A 90 -24.52 -4.15 2.78
C ALA A 90 -23.23 -4.65 3.45
N PHE A 91 -22.75 -3.99 4.51
CA PHE A 91 -21.45 -4.29 5.12
C PHE A 91 -21.43 -5.63 5.85
N PRO A 92 -22.36 -5.96 6.75
CA PRO A 92 -22.46 -7.29 7.33
C PRO A 92 -22.67 -8.39 6.29
N ARG A 93 -23.32 -8.08 5.15
CA ARG A 93 -23.56 -9.03 4.07
C ARG A 93 -22.31 -9.35 3.27
N PHE A 94 -21.52 -8.34 2.88
CA PHE A 94 -20.33 -8.53 2.04
C PHE A 94 -19.05 -8.76 2.85
N PHE A 95 -19.02 -8.34 4.12
CA PHE A 95 -17.89 -8.49 5.04
C PHE A 95 -18.27 -9.24 6.34
N PRO A 96 -18.95 -10.40 6.27
CA PRO A 96 -19.44 -11.11 7.46
C PRO A 96 -18.30 -11.60 8.38
N TRP A 97 -17.10 -11.75 7.84
CA TRP A 97 -15.90 -12.13 8.57
C TRP A 97 -15.43 -11.05 9.55
N PHE A 98 -15.79 -9.78 9.36
CA PHE A 98 -15.33 -8.67 10.20
C PHE A 98 -15.84 -8.78 11.65
N ALA A 99 -17.03 -9.39 11.84
CA ALA A 99 -17.58 -9.65 13.16
C ALA A 99 -17.06 -10.94 13.82
N GLN A 100 -16.24 -11.73 13.12
CA GLN A 100 -15.77 -13.02 13.62
C GLN A 100 -14.51 -12.83 14.47
N PRO A 101 -14.39 -13.50 15.64
CA PRO A 101 -13.19 -13.44 16.48
C PRO A 101 -11.90 -13.81 15.73
N ARG A 102 -11.98 -14.74 14.78
CA ARG A 102 -10.83 -15.18 13.97
C ARG A 102 -10.19 -14.02 13.20
N PHE A 103 -11.00 -13.16 12.57
CA PHE A 103 -10.50 -11.99 11.85
C PHE A 103 -9.66 -11.08 12.76
N TRP A 104 -10.14 -10.83 13.98
CA TRP A 104 -9.42 -9.98 14.93
C TRP A 104 -8.14 -10.60 15.47
N SER A 105 -8.11 -11.92 15.65
CA SER A 105 -6.87 -12.65 15.96
C SER A 105 -5.83 -12.51 14.84
N ASP A 106 -6.25 -12.69 13.58
CA ASP A 106 -5.39 -12.55 12.41
C ASP A 106 -4.93 -11.09 12.24
N GLN A 107 -5.81 -10.11 12.49
CA GLN A 107 -5.49 -8.69 12.47
C GLN A 107 -4.44 -8.31 13.52
N ILE A 108 -4.52 -8.87 14.74
CA ILE A 108 -3.51 -8.66 15.79
C ILE A 108 -2.16 -9.25 15.37
N LEU A 109 -2.15 -10.45 14.77
CA LEU A 109 -0.93 -11.05 14.27
C LEU A 109 -0.30 -10.18 13.18
N SER A 110 -1.08 -9.74 12.20
CA SER A 110 -0.63 -8.85 11.12
C SER A 110 -0.06 -7.53 11.66
N LEU A 111 -0.67 -6.92 12.67
CA LEU A 111 -0.15 -5.71 13.31
C LEU A 111 1.18 -5.95 14.07
N ARG A 112 1.39 -7.14 14.64
CA ARG A 112 2.68 -7.50 15.26
C ARG A 112 3.77 -7.68 14.22
N GLU A 113 3.46 -8.32 13.10
CA GLU A 113 4.37 -8.43 11.96
C GLU A 113 4.69 -7.04 11.40
N GLN A 114 3.68 -6.17 11.29
CA GLN A 114 3.86 -4.78 10.85
C GLN A 114 4.73 -3.98 11.82
N LEU A 115 4.61 -4.20 13.13
CA LEU A 115 5.48 -3.57 14.13
C LEU A 115 6.94 -4.02 13.96
N SER A 116 7.17 -5.30 13.69
CA SER A 116 8.51 -5.81 13.36
C SER A 116 9.06 -5.13 12.10
N ALA A 117 8.25 -5.03 11.03
CA ALA A 117 8.64 -4.36 9.79
C ALA A 117 8.96 -2.87 9.98
N LEU A 118 8.23 -2.17 10.85
CA LEU A 118 8.51 -0.78 11.24
C LEU A 118 9.86 -0.59 11.95
N GLN A 119 10.34 -1.62 12.64
CA GLN A 119 11.62 -1.61 13.36
C GLN A 119 12.80 -2.07 12.48
N SER A 120 12.50 -2.74 11.36
CA SER A 120 13.48 -3.14 10.37
C SER A 120 13.97 -1.96 9.51
N PRO A 121 15.15 -2.08 8.89
CA PRO A 121 15.61 -1.11 7.89
C PRO A 121 14.58 -0.95 6.77
N ALA A 122 14.39 0.28 6.30
CA ALA A 122 13.56 0.53 5.12
C ALA A 122 14.18 -0.11 3.88
N ILE A 123 13.31 -0.49 2.93
CA ILE A 123 13.64 -1.11 1.66
C ILE A 123 14.85 -0.48 0.97
N THR A 124 15.82 -1.29 0.58
CA THR A 124 17.02 -0.82 -0.12
C THR A 124 16.71 -0.66 -1.60
N VAL A 125 17.12 0.45 -2.19
CA VAL A 125 17.00 0.68 -3.65
C VAL A 125 18.38 0.48 -4.28
N PRO A 126 18.53 -0.36 -5.33
CA PRO A 126 19.79 -0.53 -6.03
C PRO A 126 20.39 0.80 -6.54
N GLY A 127 21.71 0.88 -6.62
CA GLY A 127 22.42 2.06 -7.11
C GLY A 127 22.59 3.20 -6.09
N GLN A 128 22.22 2.99 -4.82
CA GLN A 128 22.54 3.89 -3.72
C GLN A 128 23.89 3.51 -3.09
N TYR A 129 24.99 4.04 -3.63
CA TYR A 129 26.30 4.12 -2.95
C TYR A 129 26.66 5.58 -2.69
#